data_AF-W7UCI7-F1
#
_entry.id   AF-W7UCI7-F1
#
_cell.length_a   1.000
_cell.length_b   1.000
_cell.length_c   1.000
_cell.angle_alpha   90.00
_cell.angle_beta   90.00
_cell.angle_gamma   90.00
#
_symmetry.space_group_name_H-M   'P 1'
#
loop_
_entity.id
_entity.type
_entity.pdbx_description
1 polymer ?
#
loop_
_entity_poly.entity_id
_entity_poly.type
_entity_poly.pdbx_seq_one_letter_code
_entity_poly.pdbx_strand_id
1 'polypeptide(L)'
;MLSHLLRRSVSGTSTALKPPFGSFTSPLASIPCSSNSLTSCSINWDTDASGPGGCRRLHQAAALRHPRSGFYGGDHAGHLTMHATTILCVRKGDKVVMMGDGQVSQGATVVKPNAKKVRRLGEDIIAGFAGSTADCFTLMERLERKLEEHPGQLTRACVDLAKAWRTDKYLRRLEASLLVADKNVSFEITGLGDVLEPKDGVIAIGSGGTFALAAAKALLDREDMDAEQIAHKAMSIAAEICVYTNNNFVTEVVGGDKKNESAEA
;
A
#
# COMPACT_ATOMS: atom_id res chain seq x y z
N MET A 1 -41.43 43.27 -45.91
CA MET A 1 -41.22 42.01 -46.67
C MET A 1 -40.30 42.32 -47.84
N LEU A 2 -38.98 42.30 -47.61
CA LEU A 2 -37.95 42.65 -48.60
C LEU A 2 -37.02 41.45 -48.84
N SER A 3 -37.01 41.00 -50.10
CA SER A 3 -35.87 40.74 -51.00
C SER A 3 -34.59 40.00 -50.55
N HIS A 4 -34.19 39.09 -51.45
CA HIS A 4 -32.83 38.70 -51.87
C HIS A 4 -32.08 37.62 -51.06
N LEU A 5 -31.84 36.45 -51.65
CA LEU A 5 -30.70 36.08 -52.51
C LEU A 5 -29.36 36.16 -51.76
N LEU A 6 -28.77 35.00 -51.43
CA LEU A 6 -27.49 34.55 -51.99
C LEU A 6 -26.90 33.33 -51.27
N ARG A 7 -26.49 32.38 -52.11
CA ARG A 7 -25.47 31.34 -51.88
C ARG A 7 -24.24 31.90 -51.17
N ARG A 8 -23.72 31.14 -50.21
CA ARG A 8 -22.30 30.96 -49.82
C ARG A 8 -22.29 29.65 -49.00
N SER A 9 -21.77 28.49 -49.42
CA SER A 9 -20.45 28.13 -49.96
C SER A 9 -19.31 28.66 -49.08
N VAL A 10 -18.41 27.72 -48.72
CA VAL A 10 -17.09 27.85 -48.10
C VAL A 10 -17.01 27.59 -46.57
N SER A 11 -16.57 26.39 -46.20
CA SER A 11 -15.53 26.18 -45.17
C SER A 11 -14.92 24.77 -45.29
N GLY A 12 -14.24 24.54 -46.40
CA GLY A 12 -13.48 23.31 -46.65
C GLY A 12 -12.32 23.59 -47.57
N THR A 13 -11.24 24.19 -47.03
CA THR A 13 -9.87 24.16 -47.59
C THR A 13 -8.92 24.66 -46.49
N SER A 14 -8.37 23.74 -45.69
CA SER A 14 -7.07 23.96 -45.06
C SER A 14 -6.04 23.23 -45.91
N THR A 15 -5.59 23.92 -46.93
CA THR A 15 -4.44 23.56 -47.76
C THR A 15 -3.16 23.71 -46.94
N ALA A 16 -2.47 22.58 -46.79
CA ALA A 16 -1.02 22.42 -46.75
C ALA A 16 -0.18 23.67 -46.37
N LEU A 17 0.28 23.70 -45.13
CA LEU A 17 1.51 24.38 -44.74
C LEU A 17 2.46 23.35 -44.13
N LYS A 18 3.40 22.95 -44.97
CA LYS A 18 4.56 22.09 -44.69
C LYS A 18 5.65 22.98 -44.07
N PRO A 19 6.18 22.71 -42.88
CA PRO A 19 7.50 23.21 -42.51
C PRO A 19 8.59 22.20 -42.94
N PRO A 20 9.81 22.70 -43.19
CA PRO A 20 10.74 22.14 -44.16
C PRO A 20 11.64 21.03 -43.60
N PHE A 21 11.99 20.09 -44.47
CA PHE A 21 13.21 19.32 -44.37
C PHE A 21 14.40 20.29 -44.33
N GLY A 22 15.11 20.32 -43.21
CA GLY A 22 16.38 20.99 -43.03
C GLY A 22 17.38 19.99 -42.45
N SER A 23 18.23 19.48 -43.32
CA SER A 23 19.41 18.66 -43.01
C SER A 23 20.31 19.36 -42.00
N PHE A 24 20.50 18.76 -40.82
CA PHE A 24 21.64 19.06 -39.96
C PHE A 24 22.51 17.81 -39.85
N THR A 25 23.54 17.81 -40.69
CA THR A 25 24.76 17.03 -40.53
C THR A 25 25.50 17.56 -39.30
N SER A 26 25.58 16.78 -38.23
CA SER A 26 26.45 17.09 -37.09
C SER A 26 27.90 16.76 -37.48
N PRO A 27 28.86 17.69 -37.34
CA PRO A 27 30.26 17.40 -37.55
C PRO A 27 30.84 16.64 -36.34
N LEU A 28 31.53 15.54 -36.64
CA LEU A 28 32.54 14.97 -35.75
C LEU A 28 33.61 16.04 -35.49
N ALA A 29 33.78 16.43 -34.22
CA ALA A 29 35.04 16.97 -33.72
C ALA A 29 35.10 16.85 -32.18
N SER A 30 35.93 15.89 -31.77
CA SER A 30 36.56 15.67 -30.48
C SER A 30 37.25 16.90 -29.88
N ILE A 31 36.98 17.24 -28.61
CA ILE A 31 37.85 18.04 -27.73
C ILE A 31 37.70 17.55 -26.26
N PRO A 32 38.78 17.55 -25.45
CA PRO A 32 39.05 16.57 -24.40
C PRO A 32 38.66 17.01 -22.99
N CYS A 33 38.51 16.03 -22.10
CA CYS A 33 38.34 16.24 -20.67
C CYS A 33 39.73 16.23 -20.00
N SER A 34 40.20 17.39 -19.52
CA SER A 34 41.47 17.55 -18.82
C SER A 34 41.28 17.61 -17.29
N SER A 35 41.94 16.65 -16.63
CA SER A 35 42.78 16.77 -15.42
C SER A 35 42.23 17.46 -14.15
N ASN A 36 41.99 16.62 -13.12
CA ASN A 36 42.70 16.61 -11.83
C ASN A 36 42.25 15.32 -11.11
N SER A 37 43.02 14.53 -10.38
CA SER A 37 44.44 14.46 -10.05
C SER A 37 44.54 13.25 -9.11
N LEU A 38 44.96 12.07 -9.57
CA LEU A 38 45.44 11.01 -8.69
C LEU A 38 46.55 10.24 -9.39
N THR A 39 47.72 10.35 -8.79
CA THR A 39 49.03 9.89 -9.19
C THR A 39 49.05 8.37 -9.36
N SER A 40 49.33 7.91 -10.58
CA SER A 40 49.60 6.51 -10.89
C SER A 40 51.05 6.18 -10.52
N CYS A 41 51.24 5.35 -9.48
CA CYS A 41 52.47 4.58 -9.34
C CYS A 41 52.47 3.46 -10.40
N SER A 42 53.26 3.66 -11.44
CA SER A 42 53.71 2.61 -12.36
C SER A 42 54.66 1.66 -11.62
N ILE A 43 54.27 0.39 -11.49
CA ILE A 43 55.18 -0.69 -11.10
C ILE A 43 55.73 -1.30 -12.39
N ASN A 44 57.01 -1.06 -12.64
CA ASN A 44 57.81 -1.71 -13.68
C ASN A 44 57.96 -3.20 -13.36
N TRP A 45 57.84 -4.04 -14.39
CA TRP A 45 58.29 -5.42 -14.39
C TRP A 45 59.73 -5.45 -14.89
N ASP A 46 60.68 -5.39 -13.97
CA ASP A 46 62.06 -5.82 -14.24
C ASP A 46 62.30 -7.17 -13.55
N THR A 47 62.54 -8.16 -14.39
CA THR A 47 63.16 -9.43 -14.08
C THR A 47 64.52 -9.22 -13.42
N ASP A 48 64.74 -9.84 -12.27
CA ASP A 48 66.05 -10.42 -11.97
C ASP A 48 65.93 -11.62 -11.03
N ALA A 49 66.53 -12.72 -11.49
CA ALA A 49 66.60 -13.99 -10.81
C ALA A 49 68.01 -14.17 -10.24
N SER A 50 68.16 -14.34 -8.93
CA SER A 50 69.28 -15.07 -8.30
C SER A 50 69.18 -15.10 -6.78
N GLY A 51 69.29 -16.28 -6.16
CA GLY A 51 69.72 -16.42 -4.75
C GLY A 51 68.88 -17.39 -3.89
N PRO A 52 69.49 -18.42 -3.25
CA PRO A 52 68.78 -19.55 -2.69
C PRO A 52 68.47 -19.40 -1.19
N GLY A 53 67.36 -19.98 -0.75
CA GLY A 53 67.19 -20.37 0.66
C GLY A 53 65.85 -19.98 1.26
N GLY A 54 65.14 -20.97 1.80
CA GLY A 54 64.06 -20.73 2.75
C GLY A 54 62.72 -21.31 2.35
N CYS A 55 62.64 -22.64 2.30
CA CYS A 55 61.37 -23.34 2.41
C CYS A 55 60.73 -23.01 3.77
N ARG A 56 59.75 -22.11 3.79
CA ARG A 56 58.77 -22.02 4.89
C ARG A 56 57.37 -22.07 4.30
N ARG A 57 56.74 -23.23 4.54
CA ARG A 57 55.31 -23.46 4.37
C ARG A 57 54.52 -22.38 5.09
N LEU A 58 53.71 -21.65 4.35
CA LEU A 58 52.45 -21.10 4.85
C LEU A 58 51.36 -21.60 3.90
N HIS A 59 50.76 -22.73 4.25
CA HIS A 59 49.43 -23.06 3.75
C HIS A 59 48.45 -22.06 4.36
N GLN A 60 48.18 -20.97 3.64
CA GLN A 60 46.96 -20.20 3.86
C GLN A 60 46.06 -20.44 2.65
N ALA A 61 45.38 -21.58 2.70
CA ALA A 61 44.22 -21.81 1.85
C ALA A 61 43.16 -20.77 2.26
N ALA A 62 42.97 -19.77 1.40
CA ALA A 62 41.84 -18.87 1.45
C ALA A 62 40.57 -19.70 1.26
N ALA A 63 39.98 -20.14 2.37
CA ALA A 63 38.65 -20.70 2.39
C ALA A 63 37.66 -19.58 2.02
N LEU A 64 37.29 -19.52 0.75
CA LEU A 64 36.14 -18.77 0.26
C LEU A 64 34.89 -19.27 1.02
N ARG A 65 34.59 -18.63 2.14
CA ARG A 65 33.28 -18.74 2.79
C ARG A 65 32.30 -17.95 1.93
N HIS A 66 31.63 -18.63 1.01
CA HIS A 66 30.38 -18.09 0.48
C HIS A 66 29.39 -17.93 1.64
N PRO A 67 28.82 -16.74 1.87
CA PRO A 67 27.64 -16.65 2.71
C PRO A 67 26.54 -17.42 1.98
N ARG A 68 26.22 -18.61 2.48
CA ARG A 68 24.93 -19.22 2.19
C ARG A 68 23.87 -18.34 2.84
N SER A 69 23.47 -17.27 2.15
CA SER A 69 22.20 -16.61 2.39
C SER A 69 21.10 -17.55 1.90
N GLY A 70 20.85 -18.59 2.72
CA GLY A 70 19.60 -19.32 2.67
C GLY A 70 18.49 -18.34 3.05
N PHE A 71 17.75 -17.92 2.04
CA PHE A 71 16.63 -16.99 2.09
C PHE A 71 15.37 -17.65 2.70
N TYR A 72 15.56 -18.38 3.80
CA TYR A 72 14.49 -18.84 4.67
C TYR A 72 14.90 -18.50 6.09
N GLY A 73 14.51 -17.30 6.53
CA GLY A 73 14.52 -16.94 7.93
C GLY A 73 13.60 -17.91 8.65
N GLY A 74 14.19 -18.86 9.36
CA GLY A 74 13.47 -19.64 10.36
C GLY A 74 13.10 -18.70 11.50
N ASP A 75 11.81 -18.47 11.67
CA ASP A 75 11.25 -17.78 12.83
C ASP A 75 11.80 -18.41 14.11
N HIS A 76 12.35 -17.57 14.98
CA HIS A 76 12.87 -17.99 16.27
C HIS A 76 11.72 -18.52 17.16
N ALA A 77 11.79 -19.82 17.45
CA ALA A 77 11.28 -20.51 18.64
C ALA A 77 10.15 -19.85 19.48
N GLY A 78 8.97 -20.48 19.43
CA GLY A 78 8.11 -20.64 20.62
C GLY A 78 6.99 -19.61 20.87
N HIS A 79 6.82 -18.60 20.03
CA HIS A 79 5.65 -17.72 20.09
C HIS A 79 4.66 -18.09 18.98
N LEU A 80 3.43 -18.47 19.35
CA LEU A 80 2.35 -18.68 18.38
C LEU A 80 1.94 -17.33 17.79
N THR A 81 2.50 -16.99 16.63
CA THR A 81 2.19 -15.74 15.92
C THR A 81 0.70 -15.71 15.58
N MET A 82 0.00 -14.68 16.05
CA MET A 82 -1.41 -14.47 15.73
C MET A 82 -1.50 -13.77 14.38
N HIS A 83 -2.11 -14.43 13.39
CA HIS A 83 -2.38 -13.79 12.11
C HIS A 83 -3.72 -13.05 12.17
N ALA A 84 -3.66 -11.76 11.86
CA ALA A 84 -4.85 -10.93 11.82
C ALA A 84 -5.63 -11.15 10.51
N THR A 85 -6.95 -11.00 10.61
CA THR A 85 -7.89 -10.81 9.52
C THR A 85 -7.42 -9.73 8.55
N THR A 86 -7.80 -9.86 7.30
CA THR A 86 -7.68 -8.89 6.23
C THR A 86 -8.85 -7.93 6.27
N ILE A 87 -8.56 -6.62 6.22
CA ILE A 87 -9.57 -5.57 6.10
C ILE A 87 -9.18 -4.67 4.95
N LEU A 88 -10.16 -4.36 4.10
CA LEU A 88 -10.05 -3.50 2.94
C LEU A 88 -11.07 -2.36 3.06
N CYS A 89 -10.62 -1.14 2.85
CA CYS A 89 -11.45 0.05 2.69
C CYS A 89 -11.35 0.51 1.23
N VAL A 90 -12.48 0.69 0.56
CA VAL A 90 -12.58 1.20 -0.81
C VAL A 90 -13.51 2.41 -0.82
N ARG A 91 -12.99 3.55 -1.30
CA ARG A 91 -13.80 4.72 -1.63
C ARG A 91 -13.91 4.85 -3.13
N LYS A 92 -15.14 5.01 -3.62
CA LYS A 92 -15.42 5.34 -5.01
C LYS A 92 -16.67 6.21 -5.11
N GLY A 93 -16.54 7.38 -5.73
CA GLY A 93 -17.62 8.36 -5.78
C GLY A 93 -17.98 8.85 -4.37
N ASP A 94 -19.26 8.76 -4.01
CA ASP A 94 -19.85 9.13 -2.72
C ASP A 94 -20.04 7.94 -1.77
N LYS A 95 -19.61 6.73 -2.18
CA LYS A 95 -19.74 5.50 -1.40
C LYS A 95 -18.40 5.03 -0.87
N VAL A 96 -18.37 4.70 0.42
CA VAL A 96 -17.21 4.14 1.12
C VAL A 96 -17.61 2.79 1.70
N VAL A 97 -16.84 1.76 1.36
CA VAL A 97 -17.09 0.39 1.80
C VAL A 97 -15.88 -0.11 2.56
N MET A 98 -16.10 -0.62 3.77
CA MET A 98 -15.09 -1.35 4.52
C MET A 98 -15.52 -2.80 4.65
N MET A 99 -14.67 -3.69 4.17
CA MET A 99 -14.90 -5.13 4.16
C MET A 99 -13.78 -5.83 4.91
N GLY A 100 -14.13 -6.73 5.83
CA GLY A 100 -13.17 -7.54 6.56
C GLY A 100 -13.52 -9.01 6.48
N ASP A 101 -12.51 -9.88 6.43
CA ASP A 101 -12.73 -11.31 6.56
C ASP A 101 -12.89 -11.74 8.03
N GLY A 102 -13.33 -12.98 8.23
CA GLY A 102 -13.62 -13.54 9.54
C GLY A 102 -12.52 -14.40 10.14
N GLN A 103 -11.42 -14.68 9.41
CA GLN A 103 -10.45 -15.68 9.84
C GLN A 103 -9.48 -15.14 10.90
N VAL A 104 -9.43 -15.83 12.03
CA VAL A 104 -8.39 -15.66 13.06
C VAL A 104 -7.61 -16.95 13.13
N SER A 105 -6.31 -16.86 12.84
CA SER A 105 -5.39 -18.01 12.87
C SER A 105 -4.32 -17.80 13.93
N GLN A 106 -4.00 -18.88 14.64
CA GLN A 106 -2.92 -18.94 15.62
C GLN A 106 -1.87 -19.91 15.09
N GLY A 107 -0.73 -19.38 14.62
CA GLY A 107 0.19 -20.13 13.79
C GLY A 107 -0.53 -20.69 12.56
N ALA A 108 -0.40 -22.00 12.33
CA ALA A 108 -1.02 -22.70 11.20
C ALA A 108 -2.49 -23.12 11.44
N THR A 109 -3.05 -22.89 12.63
CA THR A 109 -4.39 -23.39 12.99
C THR A 109 -5.43 -22.28 12.95
N VAL A 110 -6.54 -22.51 12.28
CA VAL A 110 -7.70 -21.60 12.31
C VAL A 110 -8.42 -21.73 13.64
N VAL A 111 -8.45 -20.65 14.43
CA VAL A 111 -9.10 -20.61 15.74
C VAL A 111 -10.57 -20.20 15.61
N LYS A 112 -10.84 -19.22 14.75
CA LYS A 112 -12.20 -18.70 14.54
C LYS A 112 -12.39 -18.28 13.08
N PRO A 113 -13.44 -18.76 12.40
CA PRO A 113 -13.69 -18.41 10.99
C PRO A 113 -14.62 -17.20 10.80
N ASN A 114 -15.22 -16.66 11.85
CA ASN A 114 -16.28 -15.64 11.80
C ASN A 114 -16.05 -14.47 12.78
N ALA A 115 -14.83 -13.93 12.84
CA ALA A 115 -14.57 -12.70 13.56
C ALA A 115 -15.25 -11.50 12.87
N LYS A 116 -15.79 -10.58 13.67
CA LYS A 116 -16.34 -9.30 13.18
C LYS A 116 -15.45 -8.18 13.67
N LYS A 117 -14.53 -7.73 12.81
CA LYS A 117 -13.53 -6.70 13.11
C LYS A 117 -13.76 -5.37 12.41
N VAL A 118 -14.82 -5.28 11.61
CA VAL A 118 -15.32 -4.02 11.05
C VAL A 118 -16.57 -3.63 11.85
N ARG A 119 -16.64 -2.35 12.23
CA ARG A 119 -17.70 -1.78 13.06
C ARG A 119 -17.97 -0.34 12.66
N ARG A 120 -19.20 0.11 12.90
CA ARG A 120 -19.57 1.51 12.79
C ARG A 120 -19.32 2.24 14.11
N LEU A 121 -18.79 3.46 14.02
CA LEU A 121 -18.59 4.39 15.13
C LEU A 121 -19.53 5.59 14.90
N GLY A 122 -20.56 5.73 15.73
CA GLY A 122 -21.61 6.75 15.50
C GLY A 122 -22.44 6.46 14.23
N GLU A 123 -22.86 7.51 13.53
CA GLU A 123 -23.73 7.39 12.34
C GLU A 123 -22.92 7.30 11.03
N ASP A 124 -21.88 8.14 10.89
CA ASP A 124 -21.21 8.43 9.62
C ASP A 124 -19.77 7.88 9.50
N ILE A 125 -19.29 7.13 10.51
CA ILE A 125 -17.90 6.66 10.53
C ILE A 125 -17.86 5.14 10.62
N ILE A 126 -16.99 4.52 9.83
CA ILE A 126 -16.68 3.09 9.89
C ILE A 126 -15.22 2.90 10.26
N ALA A 127 -14.98 1.89 11.09
CA ALA A 127 -13.64 1.53 11.51
C ALA A 127 -13.43 0.01 11.48
N GLY A 128 -12.20 -0.38 11.19
CA GLY A 128 -11.78 -1.76 11.13
C GLY A 128 -10.38 -1.91 11.70
N PHE A 129 -10.07 -3.05 12.31
CA PHE A 129 -8.77 -3.27 12.92
C PHE A 129 -8.16 -4.63 12.57
N ALA A 130 -6.83 -4.64 12.42
CA ALA A 130 -6.03 -5.86 12.37
C ALA A 130 -5.24 -5.95 13.68
N GLY A 131 -5.51 -6.97 14.49
CA GLY A 131 -4.86 -7.16 15.78
C GLY A 131 -5.70 -7.99 16.75
N SER A 132 -5.32 -7.95 18.04
CA SER A 132 -6.05 -8.60 19.11
C SER A 132 -7.39 -7.89 19.39
N THR A 133 -8.38 -8.65 19.83
CA THR A 133 -9.72 -8.10 20.08
C THR A 133 -9.75 -7.13 21.25
N ALA A 134 -8.95 -7.36 22.29
CA ALA A 134 -8.90 -6.47 23.47
C ALA A 134 -8.30 -5.10 23.12
N ASP A 135 -7.24 -5.10 22.31
CA ASP A 135 -6.58 -3.88 21.85
C ASP A 135 -7.52 -3.03 21.02
N CYS A 136 -8.30 -3.67 20.14
CA CYS A 136 -9.28 -2.99 19.35
C CYS A 136 -10.34 -2.27 20.16
N PHE A 137 -10.99 -2.96 21.11
CA PHE A 137 -12.03 -2.32 21.92
C PHE A 137 -11.46 -1.10 22.64
N THR A 138 -10.25 -1.23 23.18
CA THR A 138 -9.55 -0.11 23.82
C THR A 138 -9.31 1.05 22.86
N LEU A 139 -8.87 0.78 21.62
CA LEU A 139 -8.58 1.81 20.62
C LEU A 139 -9.86 2.47 20.09
N MET A 140 -10.92 1.71 19.85
CA MET A 140 -12.21 2.23 19.40
C MET A 140 -12.85 3.12 20.47
N GLU A 141 -12.89 2.69 21.73
CA GLU A 141 -13.41 3.50 22.84
C GLU A 141 -12.63 4.82 23.00
N ARG A 142 -11.31 4.79 22.80
CA ARG A 142 -10.48 6.00 22.82
C ARG A 142 -10.74 6.89 21.60
N LEU A 143 -10.95 6.31 20.43
CA LEU A 143 -11.29 7.05 19.22
C LEU A 143 -12.66 7.74 19.36
N GLU A 144 -13.67 7.04 19.87
CA GLU A 144 -15.00 7.60 20.15
C GLU A 144 -14.89 8.82 21.05
N ARG A 145 -14.12 8.74 22.15
CA ARG A 145 -13.86 9.89 23.01
C ARG A 145 -13.23 11.07 22.26
N LYS A 146 -12.29 10.81 21.34
CA LYS A 146 -11.68 11.86 20.51
C LYS A 146 -12.64 12.45 19.48
N LEU A 147 -13.58 11.68 18.99
CA LEU A 147 -14.65 12.16 18.11
C LEU A 147 -15.65 13.03 18.87
N GLU A 148 -15.96 12.70 20.12
CA GLU A 148 -16.79 13.54 21.01
C GLU A 148 -16.12 14.88 21.35
N GLU A 149 -14.80 14.88 21.59
CA GLU A 149 -14.01 16.11 21.81
C GLU A 149 -13.97 17.01 20.55
N HIS A 150 -14.02 16.42 19.36
CA HIS A 150 -13.84 17.08 18.06
C HIS A 150 -14.92 16.68 17.04
N PRO A 151 -16.18 17.13 17.23
CA PRO A 151 -17.29 16.73 16.38
C PRO A 151 -17.08 17.17 14.93
N GLY A 152 -17.26 16.24 13.99
CA GLY A 152 -17.13 16.48 12.55
C GLY A 152 -15.69 16.65 12.04
N GLN A 153 -14.66 16.47 12.88
CA GLN A 153 -13.25 16.59 12.49
C GLN A 153 -12.51 15.27 12.64
N LEU A 154 -12.79 14.31 11.75
CA LEU A 154 -12.17 12.98 11.80
C LEU A 154 -10.64 13.05 11.79
N THR A 155 -10.05 13.84 10.89
CA THR A 155 -8.59 14.01 10.79
C THR A 155 -7.96 14.41 12.12
N ARG A 156 -8.60 15.33 12.84
CA ARG A 156 -8.09 15.81 14.13
C ARG A 156 -8.20 14.73 15.21
N ALA A 157 -9.34 14.04 15.28
CA ALA A 157 -9.54 12.93 16.20
C ALA A 157 -8.52 11.80 15.96
N CYS A 158 -8.25 11.44 14.71
CA CYS A 158 -7.25 10.43 14.33
C CYS A 158 -5.83 10.85 14.74
N VAL A 159 -5.44 12.11 14.48
CA VAL A 159 -4.12 12.63 14.87
C VAL A 159 -3.94 12.67 16.39
N ASP A 160 -4.96 13.08 17.14
CA ASP A 160 -4.87 13.13 18.59
C ASP A 160 -4.91 11.73 19.23
N LEU A 161 -5.61 10.78 18.63
CA LEU A 161 -5.49 9.36 18.97
C LEU A 161 -4.07 8.86 18.71
N ALA A 162 -3.48 9.13 17.55
CA ALA A 162 -2.13 8.69 17.20
C ALA A 162 -1.07 9.24 18.17
N LYS A 163 -1.19 10.51 18.58
CA LYS A 163 -0.35 11.11 19.64
C LYS A 163 -0.55 10.40 20.97
N ALA A 164 -1.79 10.15 21.38
CA ALA A 164 -2.09 9.43 22.62
C ALA A 164 -1.55 7.99 22.59
N TRP A 165 -1.64 7.32 21.46
CA TRP A 165 -1.11 5.97 21.23
C TRP A 165 0.42 5.95 21.40
N ARG A 166 1.14 6.90 20.78
CA ARG A 166 2.60 6.98 20.87
C ARG A 166 3.12 7.42 22.23
N THR A 167 2.32 8.12 23.03
CA THR A 167 2.74 8.62 24.36
C THR A 167 2.43 7.61 25.48
N ASP A 168 1.30 6.93 25.40
CA ASP A 168 0.87 5.94 26.40
C ASP A 168 1.83 4.73 26.46
N LYS A 169 2.22 4.33 27.67
CA LYS A 169 3.16 3.22 27.90
C LYS A 169 2.57 1.86 27.50
N TYR A 170 1.26 1.70 27.65
CA TYR A 170 0.56 0.46 27.34
C TYR A 170 0.25 0.37 25.85
N LEU A 171 -0.26 1.45 25.25
CA LEU A 171 -0.67 1.42 23.84
C LEU A 171 0.50 1.20 22.86
N ARG A 172 1.70 1.70 23.18
CA ARG A 172 2.89 1.52 22.33
C ARG A 172 3.32 0.07 22.09
N ARG A 173 2.85 -0.87 22.92
CA ARG A 173 3.16 -2.29 22.79
C ARG A 173 2.17 -3.03 21.90
N LEU A 174 1.12 -2.36 21.46
CA LEU A 174 0.10 -2.96 20.62
C LEU A 174 0.63 -3.07 19.20
N GLU A 175 0.55 -4.26 18.64
CA GLU A 175 0.91 -4.55 17.25
C GLU A 175 -0.27 -4.34 16.28
N ALA A 176 -1.31 -3.64 16.74
CA ALA A 176 -2.54 -3.44 15.99
C ALA A 176 -2.43 -2.25 15.02
N SER A 177 -3.11 -2.37 13.88
CA SER A 177 -3.39 -1.27 12.95
C SER A 177 -4.89 -1.01 12.89
N LEU A 178 -5.27 0.26 12.79
CA LEU A 178 -6.66 0.72 12.75
C LEU A 178 -6.92 1.45 11.44
N LEU A 179 -7.93 1.01 10.69
CA LEU A 179 -8.52 1.73 9.57
C LEU A 179 -9.76 2.49 10.05
N VAL A 180 -9.88 3.74 9.65
CA VAL A 180 -11.05 4.58 9.93
C VAL A 180 -11.41 5.34 8.66
N ALA A 181 -12.69 5.42 8.35
CA ALA A 181 -13.17 6.18 7.21
C ALA A 181 -14.50 6.86 7.50
N ASP A 182 -14.63 8.09 7.00
CA ASP A 182 -15.90 8.77 6.82
C ASP A 182 -16.20 8.91 5.32
N LYS A 183 -17.26 9.65 4.99
CA LYS A 183 -17.66 9.95 3.60
C LYS A 183 -16.59 10.69 2.78
N ASN A 184 -15.70 11.45 3.42
CA ASN A 184 -14.73 12.34 2.76
C ASN A 184 -13.31 11.77 2.75
N VAL A 185 -12.83 11.22 3.86
CA VAL A 185 -11.44 10.85 4.13
C VAL A 185 -11.32 9.46 4.75
N SER A 186 -10.22 8.76 4.45
CA SER A 186 -9.87 7.48 5.06
C SER A 186 -8.46 7.55 5.62
N PHE A 187 -8.27 6.98 6.80
CA PHE A 187 -6.98 6.95 7.47
C PHE A 187 -6.62 5.53 7.92
N GLU A 188 -5.34 5.20 7.78
CA GLU A 188 -4.69 4.16 8.55
C GLU A 188 -3.94 4.80 9.72
N ILE A 189 -4.15 4.25 10.92
CA ILE A 189 -3.51 4.68 12.16
C ILE A 189 -2.71 3.51 12.71
N THR A 190 -1.45 3.75 13.01
CA THR A 190 -0.53 2.74 13.51
C THR A 190 -0.08 3.05 14.93
N GLY A 191 0.38 2.03 15.67
CA GLY A 191 0.97 2.20 17.00
C GLY A 191 2.29 3.01 17.02
N LEU A 192 2.87 3.26 15.85
CA LEU A 192 3.97 4.21 15.69
C LEU A 192 3.47 5.67 15.73
N GLY A 193 2.17 5.93 15.80
CA GLY A 193 1.63 7.29 15.81
C GLY A 193 1.61 7.94 14.44
N ASP A 194 1.64 7.13 13.37
CA ASP A 194 1.46 7.60 12.00
C ASP A 194 -0.04 7.63 11.66
N VAL A 195 -0.44 8.63 10.88
CA VAL A 195 -1.79 8.77 10.30
C VAL A 195 -1.61 8.90 8.80
N LEU A 196 -2.04 7.89 8.05
CA LEU A 196 -1.75 7.77 6.63
C LEU A 196 -3.04 7.81 5.82
N GLU A 197 -3.13 8.74 4.88
CA GLU A 197 -4.23 8.84 3.92
C GLU A 197 -3.80 8.29 2.55
N PRO A 198 -4.58 7.39 1.93
CA PRO A 198 -4.28 6.86 0.61
C PRO A 198 -4.59 7.91 -0.45
N LYS A 199 -3.72 8.00 -1.45
CA LYS A 199 -4.00 8.83 -2.64
C LYS A 199 -5.23 8.35 -3.42
N ASP A 200 -5.40 7.04 -3.54
CA ASP A 200 -6.38 6.43 -4.43
C ASP A 200 -7.68 6.03 -3.70
N GLY A 201 -7.86 6.45 -2.44
CA GLY A 201 -9.05 6.12 -1.64
C GLY A 201 -9.18 4.64 -1.25
N VAL A 202 -8.14 3.83 -1.45
CA VAL A 202 -8.10 2.40 -1.07
C VAL A 202 -6.99 2.14 -0.06
N ILE A 203 -7.35 1.48 1.04
CA ILE A 203 -6.42 1.04 2.08
C ILE A 203 -6.73 -0.40 2.44
N ALA A 204 -5.71 -1.20 2.72
CA ALA A 204 -5.92 -2.52 3.30
C ALA A 204 -4.89 -2.79 4.40
N ILE A 205 -5.32 -3.51 5.43
CA ILE A 205 -4.48 -3.98 6.53
C ILE A 205 -4.70 -5.48 6.78
N GLY A 206 -3.79 -6.09 7.53
CA GLY A 206 -3.87 -7.50 7.90
C GLY A 206 -3.09 -8.44 7.00
N SER A 207 -3.24 -9.75 7.24
CA SER A 207 -2.40 -10.79 6.62
C SER A 207 -2.51 -10.85 5.09
N GLY A 208 -3.70 -10.67 4.54
CA GLY A 208 -3.96 -10.62 3.09
C GLY A 208 -4.16 -9.21 2.54
N GLY A 209 -3.82 -8.17 3.32
CA GLY A 209 -4.08 -6.77 2.97
C GLY A 209 -3.44 -6.35 1.64
N THR A 210 -2.21 -6.77 1.38
CA THR A 210 -1.49 -6.42 0.14
C THR A 210 -2.13 -7.03 -1.11
N PHE A 211 -2.66 -8.25 -1.01
CA PHE A 211 -3.39 -8.90 -2.12
C PHE A 211 -4.71 -8.18 -2.40
N ALA A 212 -5.47 -7.89 -1.35
CA ALA A 212 -6.73 -7.14 -1.46
C ALA A 212 -6.50 -5.73 -2.03
N LEU A 213 -5.45 -5.04 -1.56
CA LEU A 213 -5.08 -3.70 -2.04
C LEU A 213 -4.72 -3.71 -3.53
N ALA A 214 -3.89 -4.66 -3.95
CA ALA A 214 -3.48 -4.78 -5.35
C ALA A 214 -4.68 -5.07 -6.28
N ALA A 215 -5.55 -6.00 -5.86
CA ALA A 215 -6.76 -6.35 -6.60
C ALA A 215 -7.74 -5.17 -6.67
N ALA A 216 -7.98 -4.47 -5.55
CA ALA A 216 -8.86 -3.32 -5.51
C ALA A 216 -8.34 -2.19 -6.40
N LYS A 217 -7.04 -1.86 -6.32
CA LYS A 217 -6.42 -0.85 -7.18
C LYS A 217 -6.56 -1.15 -8.67
N ALA A 218 -6.42 -2.42 -9.07
CA ALA A 218 -6.62 -2.83 -10.46
C ALA A 218 -8.07 -2.69 -10.95
N LEU A 219 -9.04 -2.66 -10.03
CA LEU A 219 -10.48 -2.57 -10.32
C LEU A 219 -11.03 -1.15 -10.15
N LEU A 220 -10.28 -0.20 -9.58
CA LEU A 220 -10.77 1.17 -9.34
C LEU A 220 -11.21 1.88 -10.61
N ASP A 221 -10.44 1.72 -11.70
CA ASP A 221 -10.66 2.41 -12.99
C ASP A 221 -11.87 1.87 -13.77
N ARG A 222 -12.54 0.83 -13.28
CA ARG A 222 -13.69 0.20 -13.95
C ARG A 222 -14.98 0.96 -13.64
N GLU A 223 -15.50 1.77 -14.57
CA GLU A 223 -16.74 2.53 -14.35
C GLU A 223 -17.99 1.66 -14.11
N ASP A 224 -17.97 0.41 -14.56
CA ASP A 224 -19.08 -0.55 -14.44
C ASP A 224 -19.20 -1.21 -13.05
N MET A 225 -18.27 -0.93 -12.13
CA MET A 225 -18.25 -1.53 -10.80
C MET A 225 -18.43 -0.50 -9.69
N ASP A 226 -19.37 -0.75 -8.77
CA ASP A 226 -19.54 0.01 -7.54
C ASP A 226 -18.46 -0.33 -6.49
N ALA A 227 -18.26 0.55 -5.50
CA ALA A 227 -17.30 0.38 -4.40
C ALA A 227 -17.45 -0.98 -3.70
N GLU A 228 -18.69 -1.44 -3.52
CA GLU A 228 -18.99 -2.71 -2.86
C GLU A 228 -18.62 -3.92 -3.72
N GLN A 229 -18.89 -3.85 -5.03
CA GLN A 229 -18.51 -4.89 -5.98
C GLN A 229 -16.99 -5.00 -6.08
N ILE A 230 -16.28 -3.86 -6.08
CA ILE A 230 -14.81 -3.81 -6.05
C ILE A 230 -14.30 -4.45 -4.76
N ALA A 231 -14.83 -4.06 -3.60
CA ALA A 231 -14.42 -4.62 -2.31
C ALA A 231 -14.62 -6.14 -2.27
N HIS A 232 -15.79 -6.62 -2.69
CA HIS A 232 -16.10 -8.05 -2.72
C HIS A 232 -15.17 -8.83 -3.65
N LYS A 233 -14.94 -8.32 -4.87
CA LYS A 233 -14.06 -9.00 -5.83
C LYS A 233 -12.61 -9.02 -5.35
N ALA A 234 -12.12 -7.92 -4.79
CA ALA A 234 -10.77 -7.81 -4.26
C ALA A 234 -10.54 -8.73 -3.05
N MET A 235 -11.49 -8.78 -2.11
CA MET A 235 -11.43 -9.66 -0.95
C MET A 235 -11.53 -11.14 -1.34
N SER A 236 -12.36 -11.47 -2.33
CA SER A 236 -12.43 -12.85 -2.88
C SER A 236 -11.08 -13.30 -3.45
N ILE A 237 -10.40 -12.43 -4.21
CA ILE A 237 -9.05 -12.72 -4.73
C ILE A 237 -8.05 -12.90 -3.57
N ALA A 238 -8.15 -12.06 -2.54
CA ALA A 238 -7.27 -12.17 -1.37
C ALA A 238 -7.49 -13.50 -0.62
N ALA A 239 -8.72 -13.98 -0.52
CA ALA A 239 -9.05 -15.27 0.12
C ALA A 239 -8.62 -16.49 -0.72
N GLU A 240 -8.56 -16.37 -2.04
CA GLU A 240 -8.03 -17.42 -2.91
C GLU A 240 -6.50 -17.56 -2.80
N ILE A 241 -5.79 -16.47 -2.49
CA ILE A 241 -4.32 -16.42 -2.46
C ILE A 241 -3.75 -16.59 -1.04
N CYS A 242 -4.36 -15.93 -0.06
CA CYS A 242 -3.84 -15.86 1.31
C CYS A 242 -4.43 -16.96 2.19
N VAL A 243 -3.58 -17.85 2.71
CA VAL A 243 -3.98 -18.93 3.64
C VAL A 243 -4.61 -18.43 4.95
N TYR A 244 -4.41 -17.15 5.28
CA TYR A 244 -4.93 -16.52 6.51
C TYR A 244 -6.18 -15.68 6.27
N THR A 245 -6.75 -15.69 5.07
CA THR A 245 -7.96 -14.94 4.71
C THR A 245 -9.02 -15.91 4.18
N ASN A 246 -10.25 -15.81 4.66
CA ASN A 246 -11.35 -16.67 4.19
C ASN A 246 -12.42 -15.90 3.40
N ASN A 247 -13.42 -16.64 2.90
CA ASN A 247 -14.56 -16.12 2.15
C ASN A 247 -15.72 -15.63 3.03
N ASN A 248 -15.55 -15.54 4.36
CA ASN A 248 -16.58 -15.05 5.26
C ASN A 248 -16.38 -13.54 5.48
N PHE A 249 -17.00 -12.74 4.63
CA PHE A 249 -16.85 -11.29 4.67
C PHE A 249 -17.91 -10.62 5.55
N VAL A 250 -17.49 -9.55 6.23
CA VAL A 250 -18.33 -8.60 6.93
C VAL A 250 -18.13 -7.24 6.27
N THR A 251 -19.23 -6.62 5.86
CA THR A 251 -19.22 -5.36 5.10
C THR A 251 -19.94 -4.28 5.87
N GLU A 252 -19.33 -3.10 5.94
CA GLU A 252 -19.96 -1.87 6.42
C GLU A 252 -19.83 -0.79 5.35
N VAL A 253 -20.88 0.01 5.20
CA VAL A 253 -20.99 1.02 4.13
C VAL A 253 -21.34 2.39 4.71
N VAL A 254 -20.64 3.42 4.25
CA VAL A 254 -20.92 4.82 4.56
C VAL A 254 -21.09 5.59 3.25
N GLY A 255 -22.14 6.40 3.15
CA GLY A 255 -22.48 7.11 1.92
C GLY A 255 -23.13 6.21 0.86
N GLY A 256 -23.61 6.84 -0.22
CA GLY A 256 -24.44 6.22 -1.24
C GLY A 256 -25.91 6.07 -0.81
N ASP A 257 -26.84 6.29 -1.76
CA ASP A 257 -28.25 6.02 -1.55
C ASP A 257 -28.46 4.55 -1.17
N LYS A 258 -29.17 4.30 -0.06
CA LYS A 258 -29.68 2.96 0.27
C LYS A 258 -30.69 2.52 -0.80
N LYS A 259 -30.21 1.98 -1.91
CA LYS A 259 -31.03 1.18 -2.82
C LYS A 259 -30.67 -0.29 -2.64
N ASN A 260 -31.68 -1.02 -2.17
CA ASN A 260 -31.83 -2.48 -2.10
C ASN A 260 -31.33 -3.18 -0.83
N GLU A 261 -32.17 -3.14 0.21
CA GLU A 261 -32.27 -4.23 1.17
C GLU A 261 -33.76 -4.46 1.50
N SER A 262 -34.52 -4.86 0.48
CA SER A 262 -35.92 -5.31 0.61
C SER A 262 -36.33 -6.21 -0.55
N ALA A 263 -35.50 -7.22 -0.86
CA ALA A 263 -35.83 -8.28 -1.79
C ALA A 263 -34.97 -9.53 -1.52
N GLU A 264 -35.27 -10.24 -0.43
CA GLU A 264 -35.46 -11.70 -0.44
C GLU A 264 -35.93 -12.14 0.96
N ALA A 265 -37.20 -12.51 1.01
CA ALA A 265 -37.90 -13.19 2.09
C ALA A 265 -38.36 -14.54 1.54
#